data_AF-A0A7V4PBC3-F1
#
_entry.id   AF-A0A7V4PBC3-F1
#
_cell.length_a   1.000
_cell.length_b   1.000
_cell.length_c   1.000
_cell.angle_alpha   90.00
_cell.angle_beta   90.00
_cell.angle_gamma   90.00
#
_symmetry.space_group_name_H-M   'P 1'
#
loop_
_entity.id
_entity.type
_entity.pdbx_description
1 polymer ?
#
loop_
_entity_poly.entity_id
_entity_poly.type
_entity_poly.pdbx_seq_one_letter_code
_entity_poly.pdbx_strand_id
1 'polypeptide(L)'
;MSSPNLSQTTATATAIDEELVAYLDGELAAEEAARIERRLAEDPLYRARLAQLQRAWDLLDTLQRAEADDELVHSTVAMVAIQAEQDARTQKLRIVRRRTLGWLGLAAAVLLAAGGTYYLVYQRLAQPYQQLVRDLPVIERVDEYRNIDNVDFLKELARENLFAGEVDDGM
;
A
#
# COMPACT_ATOMS: atom_id res chain seq x y z
N MET A 1 -38.34 -47.90 -48.21
CA MET A 1 -38.08 -48.49 -46.87
C MET A 1 -36.92 -47.71 -46.29
N SER A 2 -37.21 -46.82 -45.33
CA SER A 2 -36.26 -45.83 -44.80
C SER A 2 -35.13 -46.48 -44.03
N SER A 3 -33.89 -46.17 -44.40
CA SER A 3 -32.69 -46.54 -43.64
C SER A 3 -32.72 -45.86 -42.26
N PRO A 4 -32.58 -46.60 -41.15
CA PRO A 4 -32.44 -46.00 -39.83
C PRO A 4 -31.12 -45.22 -39.75
N ASN A 5 -31.19 -44.03 -39.17
CA ASN A 5 -30.17 -43.00 -39.16
C ASN A 5 -29.07 -43.34 -38.12
N LEU A 6 -27.90 -43.80 -38.59
CA LEU A 6 -26.75 -44.20 -37.75
C LEU A 6 -26.33 -43.14 -36.72
N SER A 7 -26.51 -41.85 -37.03
CA SER A 7 -26.17 -40.76 -36.12
C SER A 7 -27.07 -40.70 -34.87
N GLN A 8 -28.32 -41.15 -34.98
CA GLN A 8 -29.27 -41.15 -33.85
C GLN A 8 -28.96 -42.27 -32.85
N THR A 9 -28.51 -43.44 -33.34
CA THR A 9 -28.13 -44.57 -32.50
C THR A 9 -26.90 -44.25 -31.65
N THR A 10 -25.90 -43.57 -32.21
CA THR A 10 -24.69 -43.20 -31.45
C THR A 10 -24.99 -42.13 -30.40
N ALA A 11 -25.76 -41.09 -30.75
CA ALA A 11 -26.11 -40.03 -29.82
C ALA A 11 -26.93 -40.53 -28.62
N THR A 12 -27.86 -41.48 -28.86
CA THR A 12 -28.65 -42.10 -27.79
C THR A 12 -27.81 -43.02 -26.90
N ALA A 13 -26.83 -43.74 -27.46
CA ALA A 13 -25.90 -44.54 -26.67
C ALA A 13 -25.01 -43.67 -25.76
N THR A 14 -24.49 -42.54 -26.25
CA THR A 14 -23.71 -41.60 -25.44
C THR A 14 -24.53 -41.01 -24.29
N ALA A 15 -25.77 -40.59 -24.56
CA ALA A 15 -26.65 -40.05 -23.51
C ALA A 15 -26.98 -41.10 -22.43
N ILE A 16 -27.12 -42.37 -22.81
CA ILE A 16 -27.29 -43.48 -21.86
C ILE A 16 -26.04 -43.67 -21.01
N ASP A 17 -24.85 -43.58 -21.61
CA ASP A 17 -23.59 -43.71 -20.86
C ASP A 17 -23.39 -42.56 -19.88
N GLU A 18 -23.67 -41.32 -20.29
CA GLU A 18 -23.62 -40.14 -19.42
C GLU A 18 -24.57 -40.29 -18.22
N GLU A 19 -25.81 -40.73 -18.46
CA GLU A 19 -26.80 -40.98 -17.39
C GLU A 19 -26.32 -42.08 -16.43
N LEU A 20 -25.76 -43.19 -16.95
CA LEU A 20 -25.26 -44.28 -16.12
C LEU A 20 -23.98 -43.92 -15.35
N VAL A 21 -23.11 -43.09 -15.91
CA VAL A 21 -21.92 -42.58 -15.22
C VAL A 21 -22.32 -41.65 -14.08
N ALA A 22 -23.25 -40.72 -14.32
CA ALA A 22 -23.79 -39.83 -13.28
C ALA A 22 -24.52 -40.61 -12.15
N TYR A 23 -25.04 -41.80 -12.46
CA TYR A 23 -25.56 -42.70 -11.43
C TYR A 23 -24.45 -43.35 -10.60
N LEU A 24 -23.31 -43.70 -11.23
CA LEU A 24 -22.17 -44.35 -10.56
C LEU A 24 -21.38 -43.39 -9.66
N ASP A 25 -21.21 -42.13 -10.05
CA ASP A 25 -20.53 -41.12 -9.24
C ASP A 25 -21.42 -40.50 -8.14
N GLY A 26 -22.74 -40.72 -8.23
CA GLY A 26 -23.73 -40.22 -7.28
C GLY A 26 -24.14 -38.77 -7.52
N GLU A 27 -23.93 -38.22 -8.72
CA GLU A 27 -24.31 -36.85 -9.08
C GLU A 27 -25.81 -36.67 -9.38
N LEU A 28 -26.57 -37.76 -9.50
CA LEU A 28 -28.01 -37.70 -9.76
C LEU A 28 -28.85 -37.35 -8.53
N ALA A 29 -29.90 -36.55 -8.73
CA ALA A 29 -30.90 -36.32 -7.70
C ALA A 29 -31.72 -37.59 -7.42
N ALA A 30 -32.29 -37.70 -6.20
CA ALA A 30 -32.96 -38.92 -5.72
C ALA A 30 -34.10 -39.41 -6.65
N GLU A 31 -34.83 -38.48 -7.26
CA GLU A 31 -35.92 -38.78 -8.19
C GLU A 31 -35.41 -39.41 -9.50
N GLU A 32 -34.21 -39.02 -9.94
CA GLU A 32 -33.58 -39.49 -11.16
C GLU A 32 -32.91 -40.85 -10.95
N ALA A 33 -32.23 -41.01 -9.82
CA ALA A 33 -31.72 -42.31 -9.37
C ALA A 33 -32.86 -43.35 -9.30
N ALA A 34 -34.02 -43.00 -8.73
CA ALA A 34 -35.18 -43.89 -8.68
C ALA A 34 -35.79 -44.21 -10.06
N ARG A 35 -35.59 -43.36 -11.09
CA ARG A 35 -35.96 -43.71 -12.48
C ARG A 35 -35.00 -44.74 -13.06
N ILE A 36 -33.70 -44.52 -12.84
CA ILE A 36 -32.64 -45.43 -13.32
C ILE A 36 -32.77 -46.80 -12.66
N GLU A 37 -33.02 -46.87 -11.36
CA GLU A 37 -33.23 -48.14 -10.63
C GLU A 37 -34.39 -48.96 -11.21
N ARG A 38 -35.52 -48.30 -11.51
CA ARG A 38 -36.66 -48.96 -12.17
C ARG A 38 -36.28 -49.47 -13.55
N ARG A 39 -35.57 -48.66 -14.34
CA ARG A 39 -35.10 -49.05 -15.68
C ARG A 39 -34.10 -50.21 -15.63
N LEU A 40 -33.22 -50.23 -14.63
CA LEU A 40 -32.30 -51.35 -14.39
C LEU A 40 -33.06 -52.64 -14.04
N ALA A 41 -34.19 -52.57 -13.32
CA ALA A 41 -34.99 -53.76 -13.02
C ALA A 41 -35.63 -54.37 -14.29
N GLU A 42 -36.01 -53.53 -15.25
CA GLU A 42 -36.77 -53.93 -16.44
C GLU A 42 -35.88 -54.27 -17.65
N ASP A 43 -34.72 -53.61 -17.80
CA ASP A 43 -33.88 -53.68 -19.00
C ASP A 43 -32.54 -54.43 -18.75
N PRO A 44 -32.39 -55.67 -19.25
CA PRO A 44 -31.13 -56.43 -19.15
C PRO A 44 -29.94 -55.79 -19.88
N LEU A 45 -30.18 -55.09 -20.99
CA LEU A 45 -29.10 -54.44 -21.76
C LEU A 45 -28.57 -53.22 -21.00
N TYR A 46 -29.47 -52.45 -20.38
CA TYR A 46 -29.11 -51.31 -19.53
C TYR A 46 -28.29 -51.76 -18.31
N ARG A 47 -28.66 -52.89 -17.68
CA ARG A 47 -27.84 -53.52 -16.62
C ARG A 47 -26.47 -53.98 -17.11
N ALA A 48 -26.41 -54.60 -18.28
CA ALA A 48 -25.14 -55.04 -18.86
C ALA A 48 -24.21 -53.84 -19.12
N ARG A 49 -24.76 -52.70 -19.55
CA ARG A 49 -24.00 -51.47 -19.77
C ARG A 49 -23.47 -50.87 -18.48
N LEU A 50 -24.31 -50.76 -17.44
CA LEU A 50 -23.87 -50.32 -16.11
C LEU A 50 -22.74 -51.22 -15.56
N ALA A 51 -22.89 -52.54 -15.68
CA ALA A 51 -21.86 -53.49 -15.24
C ALA A 51 -20.54 -53.34 -16.03
N GLN A 52 -20.60 -52.93 -17.30
CA GLN A 52 -19.40 -52.66 -18.09
C GLN A 52 -18.69 -51.38 -17.62
N LEU A 53 -19.45 -50.32 -17.33
CA LEU A 53 -18.91 -49.06 -16.79
C LEU A 53 -18.29 -49.28 -15.40
N GLN A 54 -18.97 -50.02 -14.52
CA GLN A 54 -18.44 -50.38 -13.21
C GLN A 54 -17.10 -51.12 -13.31
N ARG A 55 -17.01 -52.13 -14.19
CA ARG A 55 -15.74 -52.85 -14.39
C ARG A 55 -14.61 -51.95 -14.87
N ALA A 56 -14.90 -50.93 -15.68
CA ALA A 56 -13.89 -49.97 -16.12
C ALA A 56 -13.38 -49.13 -14.94
N TRP A 57 -14.27 -48.70 -14.04
CA TRP A 57 -13.91 -48.03 -12.79
C TRP A 57 -13.11 -48.94 -11.85
N ASP A 58 -13.54 -50.19 -11.66
CA ASP A 58 -12.82 -51.16 -10.82
C ASP A 58 -11.38 -51.39 -11.32
N LEU A 59 -11.15 -51.32 -12.64
CA LEU A 59 -9.80 -51.40 -13.21
C LEU A 59 -8.94 -50.17 -12.88
N LEU A 60 -9.52 -48.98 -12.71
CA LEU A 60 -8.76 -47.79 -12.28
C LEU A 60 -8.23 -47.97 -10.85
N ASP A 61 -8.94 -48.69 -9.99
CA ASP A 61 -8.46 -49.03 -8.65
C ASP A 61 -7.28 -50.01 -8.65
N THR A 62 -7.09 -50.76 -9.74
CA THR A 62 -5.93 -51.64 -9.92
C THR A 62 -4.68 -50.91 -10.37
N LEU A 63 -4.78 -49.62 -10.71
CA LEU A 63 -3.63 -48.83 -11.14
C LEU A 63 -2.64 -48.71 -9.98
N GLN A 64 -1.38 -49.02 -10.27
CA GLN A 64 -0.29 -48.87 -9.32
C GLN A 64 -0.21 -47.40 -8.90
N ARG A 65 -0.47 -47.13 -7.62
CA ARG A 65 -0.23 -45.80 -7.05
C ARG A 65 1.27 -45.57 -7.08
N ALA A 66 1.70 -44.57 -7.83
CA ALA A 66 3.07 -44.09 -7.72
C ALA A 66 3.27 -43.60 -6.29
N GLU A 67 4.17 -44.25 -5.56
CA GLU A 67 4.64 -43.74 -4.28
C GLU A 67 5.37 -42.43 -4.59
N ALA A 68 4.94 -41.33 -3.97
CA ALA A 68 5.57 -40.04 -4.21
C ALA A 68 7.03 -40.14 -3.76
N ASP A 69 7.96 -39.85 -4.67
CA ASP A 69 9.37 -39.81 -4.32
C ASP A 69 9.61 -38.72 -3.26
N ASP A 70 10.45 -39.01 -2.26
CA ASP A 70 10.77 -38.11 -1.16
C ASP A 70 11.34 -36.78 -1.70
N GLU A 71 11.99 -36.80 -2.87
CA GLU A 71 12.49 -35.61 -3.57
C GLU A 71 11.36 -34.65 -4.00
N LEU A 72 10.21 -35.17 -4.44
CA LEU A 72 9.05 -34.35 -4.84
C LEU A 72 8.41 -33.68 -3.62
N VAL A 73 8.32 -34.41 -2.51
CA VAL A 73 7.81 -33.85 -1.24
C VAL A 73 8.75 -32.76 -0.73
N HIS A 74 10.06 -33.05 -0.71
CA HIS A 74 11.07 -32.10 -0.25
C HIS A 74 11.11 -30.85 -1.13
N SER A 75 11.05 -30.99 -2.45
CA SER A 75 11.06 -29.84 -3.38
C SER A 75 9.82 -28.97 -3.24
N THR A 76 8.64 -29.55 -3.00
CA THR A 76 7.40 -28.79 -2.76
C THR A 76 7.47 -28.01 -1.45
N VAL A 77 7.91 -28.66 -0.36
CA VAL A 77 8.08 -27.99 0.94
C VAL A 77 9.15 -26.89 0.85
N ALA A 78 10.25 -27.14 0.13
CA ALA A 78 11.28 -26.15 -0.10
C ALA A 78 10.75 -24.95 -0.90
N MET A 79 9.92 -25.18 -1.93
CA MET A 79 9.31 -24.11 -2.72
C MET A 79 8.40 -23.22 -1.86
N VAL A 80 7.58 -23.82 -0.99
CA VAL A 80 6.72 -23.08 -0.06
C VAL A 80 7.54 -22.29 0.95
N ALA A 81 8.61 -22.88 1.49
CA ALA A 81 9.50 -22.19 2.41
C ALA A 81 10.19 -20.97 1.76
N ILE A 82 10.67 -21.12 0.52
CA ILE A 82 11.28 -20.02 -0.25
C ILE A 82 10.28 -18.90 -0.49
N GLN A 83 9.04 -19.21 -0.88
CA GLN A 83 7.99 -18.20 -1.08
C GLN A 83 7.67 -17.44 0.23
N ALA A 84 7.54 -18.16 1.34
CA ALA A 84 7.29 -17.55 2.65
C ALA A 84 8.44 -16.60 3.07
N GLU A 85 9.69 -16.95 2.78
CA GLU A 85 10.83 -16.08 3.07
C GLU A 85 10.82 -14.81 2.20
N GLN A 86 10.50 -14.93 0.91
CA GLN A 86 10.40 -13.78 0.00
C GLN A 86 9.30 -12.80 0.45
N ASP A 87 8.14 -13.32 0.85
CA ASP A 87 7.05 -12.52 1.39
C ASP A 87 7.43 -11.82 2.70
N ALA A 88 8.11 -12.53 3.61
CA ALA A 88 8.61 -11.93 4.85
C ALA A 88 9.63 -10.81 4.58
N ARG A 89 10.53 -10.99 3.60
CA ARG A 89 11.52 -9.97 3.21
C ARG A 89 10.83 -8.73 2.62
N THR A 90 9.87 -8.91 1.71
CA THR A 90 9.16 -7.77 1.09
C THR A 90 8.33 -6.99 2.12
N GLN A 91 7.69 -7.69 3.06
CA GLN A 91 6.98 -7.06 4.18
C GLN A 91 7.91 -6.25 5.09
N LYS A 92 9.06 -6.82 5.48
CA LYS A 92 10.06 -6.11 6.31
C LYS A 92 10.56 -4.82 5.64
N LEU A 93 10.92 -4.90 4.36
CA LEU A 93 11.37 -3.73 3.59
C LEU A 93 10.29 -2.63 3.52
N ARG A 94 9.03 -3.02 3.31
CA ARG A 94 7.90 -2.08 3.26
C ARG A 94 7.67 -1.37 4.60
N ILE A 95 7.80 -2.08 5.72
CA ILE A 95 7.69 -1.50 7.07
C ILE A 95 8.83 -0.52 7.34
N VAL A 96 10.08 -0.93 7.08
CA VAL A 96 11.26 -0.06 7.28
C VAL A 96 11.15 1.19 6.42
N ARG A 97 10.78 1.06 5.14
CA ARG A 97 10.61 2.19 4.21
C ARG A 97 9.53 3.16 4.70
N ARG A 98 8.37 2.67 5.14
CA ARG A 98 7.32 3.54 5.72
C ARG A 98 7.82 4.28 6.96
N ARG A 99 8.56 3.59 7.84
CA ARG A 99 9.10 4.20 9.05
C ARG A 99 10.13 5.28 8.73
N THR A 100 11.06 5.02 7.83
CA THR A 100 12.10 6.01 7.44
C THR A 100 11.48 7.22 6.74
N LEU A 101 10.51 7.03 5.84
CA LEU A 101 9.77 8.15 5.23
C LEU A 101 8.98 8.95 6.28
N GLY A 102 8.39 8.29 7.28
CA GLY A 102 7.72 8.97 8.40
C GLY A 102 8.69 9.84 9.22
N TRP A 103 9.87 9.31 9.56
CA TRP A 103 10.90 10.07 10.27
C TRP A 103 11.46 11.22 9.43
N LEU A 104 11.68 11.02 8.13
CA LEU A 104 12.12 12.08 7.21
C LEU A 104 11.04 13.18 7.08
N GLY A 105 9.76 12.80 7.02
CA GLY A 105 8.65 13.75 7.01
C GLY A 105 8.58 14.57 8.29
N LEU A 106 8.77 13.94 9.46
CA LEU A 106 8.82 14.64 10.75
C LEU A 106 10.03 15.59 10.81
N ALA A 107 11.22 15.15 10.42
CA ALA A 107 12.41 15.99 10.39
C ALA A 107 12.24 17.20 9.45
N ALA A 108 11.65 16.99 8.26
CA ALA A 108 11.33 18.07 7.33
C ALA A 108 10.31 19.05 7.92
N ALA A 109 9.28 18.57 8.60
CA ALA A 109 8.30 19.44 9.27
C ALA A 109 8.93 20.29 10.39
N VAL A 110 9.85 19.71 11.17
CA VAL A 110 10.60 20.45 12.21
C VAL A 110 11.49 21.52 11.59
N LEU A 111 12.20 21.20 10.50
CA LEU A 111 13.03 22.17 9.78
C LEU A 111 12.20 23.32 9.20
N LEU A 112 11.04 23.02 8.60
CA LEU A 112 10.13 24.04 8.08
C LEU A 112 9.54 24.91 9.20
N ALA A 113 9.18 24.31 10.34
CA ALA A 113 8.68 25.05 11.50
C ALA A 113 9.77 25.97 12.10
N ALA A 114 11.00 25.48 12.23
CA ALA A 114 12.13 26.28 12.71
C ALA A 114 12.47 27.41 11.75
N GLY A 115 12.55 27.13 10.43
CA GLY A 115 12.81 28.13 9.40
C GLY A 115 11.70 29.18 9.31
N GLY A 116 10.44 28.76 9.37
CA GLY A 116 9.28 29.66 9.39
C GLY A 116 9.27 30.55 10.63
N THR A 117 9.58 29.98 11.80
CA THR A 117 9.71 30.75 13.05
C THR A 117 10.84 31.77 12.95
N TYR A 118 12.02 31.35 12.50
CA TYR A 118 13.17 32.25 12.28
C TYR A 118 12.82 33.39 11.32
N TYR A 119 12.17 33.08 10.20
CA TYR A 119 11.76 34.07 9.21
C TYR A 119 10.77 35.10 9.78
N LEU A 120 9.77 34.64 10.52
CA LEU A 120 8.79 35.51 11.18
C LEU A 120 9.44 36.41 12.25
N VAL A 121 10.35 35.86 13.05
CA VAL A 121 11.12 36.60 14.06
C VAL A 121 12.01 37.65 13.40
N TYR A 122 12.75 37.28 12.34
CA TYR A 122 13.60 38.21 11.59
C TYR A 122 12.81 39.40 11.04
N GLN A 123 11.64 39.17 10.43
CA GLN A 123 10.80 40.26 9.94
C GLN A 123 10.25 41.16 11.06
N ARG A 124 9.82 40.57 12.19
CA ARG A 124 9.28 41.33 13.33
C ARG A 124 10.35 42.14 14.06
N LEU A 125 11.56 41.60 14.21
CA LEU A 125 12.65 42.25 14.94
C LEU A 125 13.49 43.22 14.08
N ALA A 126 13.52 43.07 12.75
CA ALA A 126 14.27 44.00 11.89
C ALA A 126 13.72 45.45 11.91
N GLN A 127 12.44 45.64 12.26
CA GLN A 127 11.82 46.96 12.40
C GLN A 127 12.37 47.77 13.59
N PRO A 128 12.42 47.26 14.84
CA PRO A 128 12.92 48.03 15.99
C PRO A 128 14.44 48.28 16.01
N TYR A 129 15.26 47.42 15.39
CA TYR A 129 16.73 47.63 15.42
C TYR A 129 17.19 48.84 14.63
N GLN A 130 16.47 49.26 13.59
CA GLN A 130 16.80 50.48 12.85
C GLN A 130 16.65 51.73 13.72
N GLN A 131 15.66 51.74 14.64
CA GLN A 131 15.50 52.83 15.60
C GLN A 131 16.66 52.83 16.61
N LEU A 132 17.04 51.67 17.14
CA LEU A 132 18.17 51.56 18.07
C LEU A 132 19.52 51.96 17.45
N VAL A 133 19.75 51.65 16.17
CA VAL A 133 20.97 52.04 15.45
C VAL A 133 20.94 53.54 15.12
N ARG A 134 19.78 54.10 14.75
CA ARG A 134 19.62 55.54 14.52
C ARG A 134 19.80 56.35 15.80
N ASP A 135 19.33 55.81 16.93
CA ASP A 135 19.37 56.47 18.22
C ASP A 135 20.67 56.14 19.00
N LEU A 136 21.54 55.28 18.44
CA LEU A 136 22.84 54.91 18.99
C LEU A 136 23.74 56.11 19.32
N PRO A 137 23.87 57.15 18.46
CA PRO A 137 24.69 58.32 18.76
C PRO A 137 24.19 59.12 19.98
N VAL A 138 22.88 59.06 20.24
CA VAL A 138 22.26 59.72 21.39
C VAL A 138 22.48 58.89 22.66
N ILE A 139 22.37 57.56 22.56
CA ILE A 139 22.54 56.61 23.67
C ILE A 139 24.01 56.55 24.14
N GLU A 140 24.97 56.59 23.21
CA GLU A 140 26.41 56.54 23.52
C GLU A 140 26.88 57.76 24.34
N ARG A 141 26.26 58.91 24.15
CA ARG A 141 26.61 60.16 24.84
C ARG A 141 25.62 60.56 25.93
N VAL A 142 24.81 59.63 26.43
CA VAL A 142 23.78 59.90 27.47
C VAL A 142 24.39 60.57 28.71
N ASP A 143 25.60 60.18 29.09
CA ASP A 143 26.28 60.76 30.26
C ASP A 143 26.70 62.22 30.02
N GLU A 144 27.04 62.59 28.78
CA GLU A 144 27.32 63.98 28.39
C GLU A 144 26.04 64.82 28.39
N TYR A 145 24.93 64.26 27.88
CA TYR A 145 23.63 64.93 27.87
C TYR A 145 23.01 65.08 29.26
N ARG A 146 23.31 64.18 30.19
CA ARG A 146 22.83 64.24 31.58
C ARG A 146 23.51 65.31 32.43
N ASN A 147 24.70 65.76 32.05
CA ASN A 147 25.43 66.82 32.75
C ASN A 147 24.94 68.23 32.37
N ILE A 148 23.99 68.35 31.45
CA ILE A 148 23.38 69.62 31.06
C ILE A 148 22.06 69.73 31.85
N ASP A 149 22.11 70.41 32.98
CA ASP A 149 21.01 70.46 33.97
C ASP A 149 19.67 70.99 33.43
N ASN A 150 19.63 71.67 32.26
CA ASN A 150 18.38 72.18 31.71
C ASN A 150 18.32 72.22 30.17
N VAL A 151 17.27 71.63 29.61
CA VAL A 151 16.97 71.62 28.16
C VAL A 151 16.64 73.02 27.63
N ASP A 152 16.14 73.91 28.49
CA ASP A 152 15.79 75.27 28.09
C ASP A 152 17.04 76.11 27.77
N PHE A 153 18.17 75.85 28.42
CA PHE A 153 19.47 76.46 28.12
C PHE A 153 19.96 76.12 26.70
N LEU A 154 19.82 74.87 26.28
CA LEU A 154 20.20 74.43 24.93
C LEU A 154 19.30 75.05 23.85
N LYS A 155 18.01 75.24 24.15
CA LYS A 155 17.08 75.93 23.24
C LYS A 155 17.39 77.41 23.11
N GLU A 156 17.88 78.04 24.17
CA GLU A 156 18.29 79.45 24.17
C GLU A 156 19.59 79.64 23.39
N LEU A 157 20.57 78.75 23.58
CA LEU A 157 21.81 78.73 22.79
C LEU A 157 21.58 78.49 21.29
N ALA A 158 20.61 77.62 20.95
CA ALA A 158 20.20 77.38 19.56
C ALA A 158 19.50 78.60 18.95
N ARG A 159 18.74 79.33 19.76
CA ARG A 159 18.05 80.56 19.34
C ARG A 159 19.04 81.70 19.10
N GLU A 160 20.17 81.72 19.82
CA GLU A 160 21.29 82.63 19.59
C GLU A 160 22.26 82.18 18.47
N ASN A 161 21.94 81.09 17.76
CA ASN A 161 22.65 80.58 16.58
C ASN A 161 24.15 80.26 16.81
N LEU A 162 24.52 79.95 18.06
CA LEU A 162 25.89 79.69 18.51
C LEU A 162 26.40 78.26 18.21
N PHE A 163 25.59 77.40 17.60
CA PHE A 163 26.02 76.08 17.11
C PHE A 163 26.68 76.14 15.72
N ALA A 164 26.92 77.34 15.17
CA ALA A 164 27.63 77.51 13.91
C ALA A 164 29.15 77.34 14.10
N GLY A 165 29.58 76.08 14.14
CA GLY A 165 30.98 75.67 14.14
C GLY A 165 31.16 74.43 13.26
N GLU A 166 31.55 74.70 12.01
CA GLU A 166 32.14 73.76 11.04
C GLU A 166 31.20 72.70 10.42
N VAL A 167 30.37 73.16 9.48
CA VAL A 167 30.11 72.36 8.27
C VAL A 167 31.40 72.42 7.44
N ASP A 168 32.27 71.44 7.62
CA ASP A 168 33.33 71.16 6.64
C ASP A 168 32.68 70.48 5.44
N ASP A 169 32.45 71.29 4.41
CA ASP A 169 32.03 70.87 3.08
C ASP A 169 33.31 70.44 2.35
N GLY A 170 33.60 69.14 2.35
CA GLY A 170 34.91 68.62 1.91
C GLY A 170 34.93 67.16 1.48
N MET A 171 34.34 66.87 0.30
CA MET A 171 34.67 65.80 -0.67
C MET A 171 34.64 64.33 -0.23
#